data_AF-A0AAN8FHN1-F1
#
_entry.id   AF-A0AAN8FHN1-F1
#
_cell.length_a   1.000
_cell.length_b   1.000
_cell.length_c   1.000
_cell.angle_alpha   90.00
_cell.angle_beta   90.00
_cell.angle_gamma   90.00
#
_symmetry.space_group_name_H-M   'P 1'
#
loop_
_entity.id
_entity.type
_entity.pdbx_description
1 polymer ?
#
loop_
_entity_poly.entity_id
_entity_poly.type
_entity_poly.pdbx_seq_one_letter_code
_entity_poly.pdbx_strand_id
1 'polypeptide(L)'
;VTLQPVIDPSLATNGTTKSRVIQHGPFSDSSRTTRNDDMKPIWTTGAANPMSIVMFVPMIANMSVKTMTHLLDDKQLLEQLKAEKFDVAITELFDFIGIGVLEAIGLKNIVGAHSSAIVEGTASAIGAPIIPSYMPASYGVTDDSTDIWTRFTNLMFTGASWYFQTGVVSAIDRLLKEKLREKATPIWDIISNMSWVLVNTEPLLDFDRPTLHKIVHVGGLSVHKPKPLSKEWNQILNLRPRTILISFGSVAQSVLMPDLMKKTIINVIKS
;
A
#
# COMPACT_ATOMS: atom_id res chain seq x y z
N VAL A 1 10.07 -14.74 10.29
CA VAL A 1 8.80 -15.37 9.84
C VAL A 1 7.93 -14.27 9.26
N THR A 2 7.22 -14.52 8.17
CA THR A 2 6.35 -13.52 7.54
C THR A 2 4.94 -14.09 7.44
N LEU A 3 3.98 -13.46 8.11
CA LEU A 3 2.57 -13.72 7.89
C LEU A 3 2.15 -13.02 6.60
N GLN A 4 1.56 -13.76 5.68
CA GLN A 4 1.07 -13.21 4.42
C GLN A 4 -0.37 -13.67 4.17
N PRO A 5 -1.36 -12.80 4.46
CA PRO A 5 -2.75 -13.05 4.09
C PRO A 5 -2.89 -13.11 2.56
N VAL A 6 -3.49 -14.19 2.04
CA VAL A 6 -3.73 -14.36 0.61
C VAL A 6 -5.05 -13.68 0.24
N ILE A 7 -4.94 -12.44 -0.25
CA ILE A 7 -6.08 -11.64 -0.74
C ILE A 7 -6.36 -11.96 -2.22
N ASP A 8 -5.29 -12.13 -3.01
CA ASP A 8 -5.37 -12.45 -4.43
C ASP A 8 -4.64 -13.77 -4.74
N PRO A 9 -5.37 -14.88 -4.95
CA PRO A 9 -4.75 -16.17 -5.24
C PRO A 9 -4.11 -16.23 -6.64
N SER A 10 -4.34 -15.24 -7.52
CA SER A 10 -3.74 -15.22 -8.86
C SER A 10 -2.28 -14.73 -8.87
N LEU A 11 -1.80 -14.14 -7.77
CA LEU A 11 -0.42 -13.73 -7.62
C LEU A 11 0.46 -14.95 -7.33
N ALA A 12 1.33 -15.30 -8.30
CA ALA A 12 2.17 -16.48 -8.23
C ALA A 12 3.41 -16.35 -7.31
N THR A 13 3.71 -15.14 -6.83
CA THR A 13 4.90 -14.86 -6.01
C THR A 13 4.53 -14.45 -4.59
N ASN A 14 5.31 -14.90 -3.61
CA ASN A 14 5.22 -14.49 -2.21
C ASN A 14 6.11 -13.27 -1.89
N GLY A 15 6.88 -12.78 -2.86
CA GLY A 15 7.73 -11.59 -2.73
C GLY A 15 8.96 -11.73 -1.82
N THR A 16 9.23 -12.91 -1.24
CA THR A 16 10.36 -13.09 -0.31
C THR A 16 11.07 -14.44 -0.49
N THR A 17 12.40 -14.40 -0.41
CA THR A 17 13.28 -15.59 -0.43
C THR A 17 14.00 -15.81 0.88
N LYS A 18 13.93 -14.84 1.81
CA LYS A 18 14.73 -14.81 3.04
C LYS A 18 13.95 -15.21 4.29
N SER A 19 12.62 -15.18 4.24
CA SER A 19 11.76 -15.42 5.40
C SER A 19 10.96 -16.71 5.21
N ARG A 20 10.79 -17.47 6.30
CA ARG A 20 9.77 -18.53 6.35
C ARG A 20 8.38 -17.87 6.32
N VAL A 21 7.60 -18.21 5.32
CA VAL A 21 6.28 -17.61 5.08
C VAL A 21 5.19 -18.47 5.69
N ILE A 22 4.27 -17.85 6.41
CA ILE A 22 2.99 -18.42 6.84
C ILE A 22 1.93 -17.77 5.95
N GLN A 23 1.49 -18.48 4.92
CA GLN A 23 0.37 -18.02 4.08
C GLN A 23 -0.93 -18.55 4.65
N HIS A 24 -1.92 -17.67 4.79
CA HIS A 24 -3.26 -18.03 5.23
C HIS A 24 -4.27 -17.42 4.24
N GLY A 25 -5.31 -18.16 3.85
CA GLY A 25 -6.25 -17.78 2.80
C GLY A 25 -6.30 -18.81 1.64
N PRO A 26 -7.04 -18.51 0.55
CA PRO A 26 -7.58 -17.20 0.18
C PRO A 26 -8.82 -16.78 0.98
N PHE A 27 -8.92 -15.50 1.33
CA PHE A 27 -10.08 -14.92 2.05
C PHE A 27 -11.11 -14.29 1.11
N SER A 28 -10.85 -14.32 -0.19
CA SER A 28 -11.80 -13.84 -1.19
C SER A 28 -12.79 -14.94 -1.56
N ASP A 29 -14.09 -14.67 -1.42
CA ASP A 29 -15.12 -15.24 -2.30
C ASP A 29 -14.88 -14.68 -3.72
N SER A 30 -13.84 -15.17 -4.40
CA SER A 30 -13.44 -14.66 -5.70
C SER A 30 -14.28 -15.29 -6.79
N SER A 31 -15.48 -14.76 -7.04
CA SER A 31 -15.90 -14.69 -8.43
C SER A 31 -14.99 -13.65 -9.10
N ARG A 32 -14.13 -14.10 -10.03
CA ARG A 32 -13.25 -13.24 -10.86
C ARG A 32 -14.00 -12.08 -11.52
N THR A 33 -15.32 -12.20 -11.66
CA THR A 33 -16.25 -11.28 -12.30
C THR A 33 -16.48 -9.99 -11.51
N THR A 34 -16.67 -10.03 -10.18
CA THR A 34 -16.88 -8.80 -9.38
C THR A 34 -15.65 -7.91 -9.37
N ARG A 35 -14.45 -8.51 -9.23
CA ARG A 35 -13.17 -7.79 -9.24
C ARG A 35 -12.88 -7.08 -10.57
N ASN A 36 -13.29 -7.65 -11.71
CA ASN A 36 -13.03 -7.02 -13.00
C ASN A 36 -13.89 -5.77 -13.22
N ASP A 37 -15.14 -5.76 -12.75
CA ASP A 37 -16.02 -4.59 -12.86
C ASP A 37 -15.62 -3.49 -11.87
N ASP A 38 -15.23 -3.86 -10.65
CA ASP A 38 -14.75 -2.90 -9.63
C ASP A 38 -13.40 -2.25 -10.01
N MET A 39 -12.60 -2.90 -10.87
CA MET A 39 -11.29 -2.39 -11.31
C MET A 39 -11.32 -1.63 -12.64
N LYS A 40 -12.40 -1.68 -13.42
CA LYS A 40 -12.54 -0.87 -14.66
C LYS A 40 -12.30 0.64 -14.44
N PRO A 41 -12.75 1.26 -13.33
CA PRO A 41 -12.48 2.66 -13.05
C PRO A 41 -10.99 3.01 -12.97
N ILE A 42 -10.08 2.06 -12.73
CA ILE A 42 -8.64 2.36 -12.61
C ILE A 42 -8.05 3.00 -13.88
N TRP A 43 -8.64 2.69 -15.04
CA TRP A 43 -8.19 3.22 -16.33
C TRP A 43 -8.86 4.53 -16.71
N THR A 44 -10.06 4.79 -16.19
CA THR A 44 -10.92 5.91 -16.65
C THR A 44 -11.08 7.01 -15.61
N THR A 45 -10.82 6.72 -14.33
CA THR A 45 -10.84 7.71 -13.26
C THR A 45 -9.63 8.63 -13.39
N GLY A 46 -9.89 9.94 -13.41
CA GLY A 46 -8.83 10.95 -13.51
C GLY A 46 -7.97 10.97 -12.24
N ALA A 47 -6.67 10.69 -12.39
CA ALA A 47 -5.69 10.74 -11.29
C ALA A 47 -5.57 12.15 -10.67
N ALA A 48 -5.88 13.20 -11.42
CA ALA A 48 -5.89 14.58 -10.95
C ALA A 48 -7.11 14.96 -10.10
N ASN A 49 -8.07 14.04 -9.88
CA ASN A 49 -9.24 14.30 -9.05
C ASN A 49 -9.04 13.70 -7.64
N PRO A 50 -8.92 14.52 -6.57
CA PRO A 50 -8.79 14.02 -5.19
C PRO A 50 -9.92 13.10 -4.74
N MET A 51 -11.13 13.26 -5.30
CA MET A 51 -12.27 12.39 -4.98
C MET A 51 -12.06 10.94 -5.42
N SER A 52 -11.15 10.69 -6.37
CA SER A 52 -10.79 9.32 -6.77
C SER A 52 -10.29 8.51 -5.58
N ILE A 53 -9.43 9.09 -4.74
CA ILE A 53 -8.89 8.45 -3.53
C ILE A 53 -10.03 8.10 -2.55
N VAL A 54 -10.94 9.05 -2.32
CA VAL A 54 -12.09 8.89 -1.43
C VAL A 54 -13.00 7.76 -1.87
N MET A 55 -13.22 7.60 -3.19
CA MET A 55 -14.06 6.53 -3.74
C MET A 55 -13.50 5.12 -3.48
N PHE A 56 -12.18 4.96 -3.31
CA PHE A 56 -11.57 3.65 -3.00
C PHE A 56 -11.62 3.29 -1.51
N VAL A 57 -11.89 4.25 -0.60
CA VAL A 57 -11.88 4.02 0.85
C VAL A 57 -12.81 2.87 1.27
N PRO A 58 -14.09 2.82 0.86
CA PRO A 58 -14.97 1.75 1.29
C PRO A 58 -14.51 0.38 0.77
N MET A 59 -13.93 0.33 -0.43
CA MET A 59 -13.41 -0.91 -1.01
C MET A 59 -12.25 -1.45 -0.18
N ILE A 60 -11.24 -0.61 0.11
CA ILE A 60 -10.08 -1.01 0.91
C ILE A 60 -10.50 -1.35 2.33
N ALA A 61 -11.31 -0.52 2.98
CA ALA A 61 -11.81 -0.78 4.33
C ALA A 61 -12.57 -2.11 4.44
N ASN A 62 -13.48 -2.40 3.50
CA ASN A 62 -14.22 -3.67 3.48
C ASN A 62 -13.29 -4.88 3.26
N MET A 63 -12.31 -4.75 2.37
CA MET A 63 -11.33 -5.80 2.12
C MET A 63 -10.47 -6.07 3.36
N SER A 64 -9.99 -5.01 4.02
CA SER A 64 -9.20 -5.12 5.24
C SER A 64 -10.00 -5.71 6.40
N VAL A 65 -11.24 -5.27 6.60
CA VAL A 65 -12.14 -5.80 7.65
C VAL A 65 -12.43 -7.29 7.44
N LYS A 66 -12.75 -7.71 6.20
CA LYS A 66 -12.99 -9.12 5.89
C LYS A 66 -11.75 -9.97 6.16
N THR A 67 -10.62 -9.55 5.62
CA THR A 67 -9.34 -10.26 5.77
C THR A 67 -8.95 -10.38 7.25
N MET A 68 -9.03 -9.27 7.99
CA MET A 68 -8.76 -9.25 9.43
C MET A 68 -9.71 -10.17 10.20
N THR A 69 -11.01 -10.16 9.86
CA THR A 69 -12.01 -11.01 10.53
C THR A 69 -11.63 -12.48 10.42
N HIS A 70 -11.27 -12.94 9.23
CA HIS A 70 -10.82 -14.33 9.03
C HIS A 70 -9.54 -14.67 9.80
N LEU A 71 -8.56 -13.75 9.82
CA LEU A 71 -7.32 -13.94 10.57
C LEU A 71 -7.55 -14.02 12.08
N LEU A 72 -8.46 -13.19 12.61
CA LEU A 72 -8.77 -13.16 14.04
C LEU A 72 -9.64 -14.35 14.49
N ASP A 73 -10.46 -14.89 13.59
CA ASP A 73 -11.30 -16.06 13.86
C ASP A 73 -10.52 -17.39 13.80
N ASP A 74 -9.39 -17.43 13.08
CA ASP A 74 -8.51 -18.60 13.07
C ASP A 74 -7.63 -18.67 14.33
N LYS A 75 -8.12 -19.41 15.33
CA LYS A 75 -7.40 -19.68 16.57
C LYS A 75 -6.12 -20.48 16.35
N GLN A 76 -6.08 -21.39 15.38
CA GLN A 76 -4.89 -22.21 15.14
C GLN A 76 -3.75 -21.34 14.62
N LEU A 77 -4.06 -20.42 13.70
CA LEU A 77 -3.09 -19.44 13.22
C LEU A 77 -2.58 -18.54 14.36
N LEU A 78 -3.48 -17.99 15.17
CA LEU A 78 -3.09 -17.11 16.28
C LEU A 78 -2.21 -17.84 17.31
N GLU A 79 -2.54 -19.08 17.65
CA GLU A 79 -1.70 -19.89 18.56
C GLU A 79 -0.36 -20.26 17.94
N GLN A 80 -0.31 -20.55 16.62
CA GLN A 80 0.94 -20.72 15.91
C GLN A 80 1.81 -19.46 16.00
N LEU A 81 1.24 -18.28 15.74
CA LEU A 81 1.96 -17.00 15.79
C LEU A 81 2.45 -16.66 17.21
N LYS A 82 1.66 -16.96 18.25
CA LYS A 82 2.10 -16.81 19.65
C LYS A 82 3.25 -17.76 20.00
N ALA A 83 3.21 -18.99 19.49
CA ALA A 83 4.25 -20.00 19.75
C ALA A 83 5.62 -19.62 19.16
N GLU A 84 5.65 -18.77 18.12
CA GLU A 84 6.88 -18.25 17.52
C GLU A 84 7.65 -17.28 18.44
N LYS A 85 6.99 -16.68 19.44
CA LYS A 85 7.60 -15.77 20.44
C LYS A 85 8.44 -14.65 19.81
N PHE A 86 7.82 -13.84 18.96
CA PHE A 86 8.49 -12.70 18.32
C PHE A 86 8.91 -11.63 19.32
N ASP A 87 10.13 -11.11 19.18
CA ASP A 87 10.60 -9.96 19.97
C ASP A 87 10.18 -8.61 19.36
N VAL A 88 10.07 -8.57 18.03
CA VAL A 88 9.74 -7.38 17.21
C VAL A 88 8.94 -7.80 15.99
N ALA A 89 7.96 -6.99 15.59
CA ALA A 89 7.27 -7.11 14.31
C ALA A 89 7.45 -5.86 13.44
N ILE A 90 7.48 -6.08 12.13
CA ILE A 90 7.41 -5.03 11.11
C ILE A 90 6.10 -5.21 10.36
N THR A 91 5.28 -4.16 10.28
CA THR A 91 3.97 -4.20 9.60
C THR A 91 3.77 -3.01 8.68
N GLU A 92 3.09 -3.25 7.56
CA GLU A 92 2.65 -2.20 6.64
C GLU A 92 1.58 -1.32 7.31
N LEU A 93 1.63 0.00 7.05
CA LEU A 93 0.72 1.02 7.55
C LEU A 93 -0.25 1.54 6.46
N PHE A 94 -0.63 0.66 5.53
CA PHE A 94 -1.60 0.93 4.46
C PHE A 94 -2.99 0.36 4.80
N ASP A 95 -3.08 -0.94 5.07
CA ASP A 95 -4.33 -1.64 5.37
C ASP A 95 -4.58 -1.89 6.88
N PHE A 96 -3.55 -1.69 7.70
CA PHE A 96 -3.50 -1.87 9.16
C PHE A 96 -3.86 -3.29 9.65
N ILE A 97 -3.88 -4.28 8.75
CA ILE A 97 -4.23 -5.67 9.09
C ILE A 97 -3.21 -6.26 10.07
N GLY A 98 -1.92 -6.01 9.82
CA GLY A 98 -0.86 -6.53 10.68
C GLY A 98 -0.95 -6.02 12.11
N ILE A 99 -1.34 -4.75 12.34
CA ILE A 99 -1.51 -4.21 13.70
C ILE A 99 -2.54 -5.00 14.49
N GLY A 100 -3.70 -5.32 13.89
CA GLY A 100 -4.74 -6.07 14.58
C GLY A 100 -4.34 -7.50 14.94
N VAL A 101 -3.58 -8.17 14.05
CA VAL A 101 -3.03 -9.50 14.36
C VAL A 101 -2.00 -9.42 15.50
N LEU A 102 -1.14 -8.40 15.48
CA LEU A 102 -0.11 -8.18 16.50
C LEU A 102 -0.74 -7.89 17.88
N GLU A 103 -1.81 -7.09 17.91
CA GLU A 103 -2.60 -6.85 19.13
C GLU A 103 -3.22 -8.16 19.65
N ALA A 104 -3.76 -9.01 18.76
CA ALA A 104 -4.38 -10.28 19.13
C ALA A 104 -3.38 -11.31 19.72
N ILE A 105 -2.12 -11.28 19.29
CA ILE A 105 -1.06 -12.11 19.88
C ILE A 105 -0.36 -11.44 21.07
N GLY A 106 -0.66 -10.17 21.36
CA GLY A 106 -0.12 -9.42 22.50
C GLY A 106 1.29 -8.86 22.28
N LEU A 107 1.74 -8.68 21.03
CA LEU A 107 3.05 -8.13 20.73
C LEU A 107 3.02 -6.60 20.63
N LYS A 108 3.76 -5.91 21.51
CA LYS A 108 3.78 -4.44 21.58
C LYS A 108 4.97 -3.78 20.87
N ASN A 109 6.04 -4.53 20.63
CA ASN A 109 7.23 -4.03 19.96
C ASN A 109 7.01 -4.04 18.44
N ILE A 110 6.44 -2.95 17.91
CA ILE A 110 6.02 -2.85 16.51
C ILE A 110 6.81 -1.73 15.83
N VAL A 111 7.35 -2.04 14.65
CA VAL A 111 7.92 -1.09 13.71
C VAL A 111 6.95 -0.94 12.54
N GLY A 112 6.53 0.29 12.28
CA GLY A 112 5.69 0.59 11.12
C GLY A 112 6.51 0.63 9.84
N ALA A 113 5.90 0.26 8.72
CA ALA A 113 6.51 0.38 7.40
C ALA A 113 5.51 0.97 6.40
N HIS A 114 6.02 1.82 5.52
CA HIS A 114 5.35 2.27 4.31
C HIS A 114 6.13 1.74 3.11
N SER A 115 5.44 1.01 2.24
CA SER A 115 6.00 0.51 0.96
C SER A 115 6.32 1.64 -0.05
N SER A 116 5.83 2.84 0.22
CA SER A 116 6.09 4.09 -0.50
C SER A 116 6.43 5.22 0.47
N ALA A 117 6.20 6.49 0.08
CA ALA A 117 6.30 7.64 0.97
C ALA A 117 5.32 7.54 2.15
N ILE A 118 5.67 8.20 3.27
CA ILE A 118 4.79 8.32 4.43
C ILE A 118 3.52 9.10 4.08
N VAL A 119 2.38 8.58 4.55
CA VAL A 119 1.04 9.11 4.32
C VAL A 119 0.57 9.98 5.49
N GLU A 120 -0.33 10.93 5.23
CA GLU A 120 -0.75 12.02 6.11
C GLU A 120 -1.29 11.55 7.47
N GLY A 121 -2.07 10.47 7.52
CA GLY A 121 -2.59 9.95 8.80
C GLY A 121 -1.46 9.44 9.70
N THR A 122 -0.52 8.68 9.14
CA THR A 122 0.67 8.22 9.86
C THR A 122 1.57 9.39 10.27
N ALA A 123 1.82 10.32 9.36
CA ALA A 123 2.61 11.52 9.64
C ALA A 123 2.00 12.31 10.81
N SER A 124 0.68 12.52 10.80
CA SER A 124 -0.04 13.20 11.87
C SER A 124 0.06 12.45 13.20
N ALA A 125 -0.11 11.13 13.21
CA ALA A 125 -0.05 10.31 14.42
C ALA A 125 1.33 10.32 15.10
N ILE A 126 2.42 10.41 14.31
CA ILE A 126 3.78 10.47 14.86
C ILE A 126 4.29 11.90 15.09
N GLY A 127 3.47 12.92 14.81
CA GLY A 127 3.84 14.34 14.95
C GLY A 127 4.78 14.87 13.86
N ALA A 128 4.86 14.20 12.70
CA ALA A 128 5.62 14.70 11.56
C ALA A 128 4.89 15.90 10.91
N PRO A 129 5.61 16.96 10.51
CA PRO A 129 4.99 18.13 9.88
C PRO A 129 4.29 17.78 8.56
N ILE A 130 3.05 18.24 8.41
CA ILE A 130 2.28 18.15 7.16
C ILE A 130 2.04 19.58 6.70
N ILE A 131 2.70 19.98 5.61
CA ILE A 131 2.65 21.38 5.13
C ILE A 131 2.27 21.42 3.65
N PRO A 132 0.96 21.43 3.33
CA PRO A 132 0.45 21.32 1.95
C PRO A 132 0.77 22.52 1.05
N SER A 133 1.30 23.62 1.60
CA SER A 133 1.65 24.80 0.81
C SER A 133 2.96 24.63 0.02
N TYR A 134 3.81 23.68 0.41
CA TYR A 134 5.06 23.38 -0.29
C TYR A 134 5.33 21.88 -0.47
N MET A 135 4.70 20.99 0.31
CA MET A 135 4.89 19.54 0.18
C MET A 135 3.77 18.92 -0.67
N PRO A 136 4.09 18.18 -1.74
CA PRO A 136 3.11 17.39 -2.45
C PRO A 136 2.42 16.39 -1.51
N ALA A 137 1.09 16.30 -1.62
CA ALA A 137 0.29 15.35 -0.87
C ALA A 137 0.51 13.91 -1.37
N SER A 138 0.35 12.95 -0.47
CA SER A 138 0.37 11.53 -0.83
C SER A 138 -0.77 11.24 -1.82
N TYR A 139 -0.46 10.44 -2.84
CA TYR A 139 -1.37 10.15 -3.96
C TYR A 139 -1.80 11.36 -4.80
N GLY A 140 -1.26 12.55 -4.52
CA GLY A 140 -1.51 13.76 -5.28
C GLY A 140 -0.77 13.77 -6.61
N VAL A 141 -1.38 14.42 -7.60
CA VAL A 141 -0.73 14.75 -8.88
C VAL A 141 -0.53 16.26 -8.92
N THR A 142 0.44 16.72 -8.15
CA THR A 142 0.83 18.12 -8.02
C THR A 142 2.33 18.25 -8.22
N ASP A 143 2.79 19.44 -8.59
CA ASP A 143 4.20 19.76 -8.79
C ASP A 143 4.67 20.79 -7.75
N ASP A 144 5.95 21.19 -7.84
CA ASP A 144 6.55 22.22 -6.98
C ASP A 144 6.13 23.65 -7.36
N SER A 145 5.08 23.82 -8.19
CA SER A 145 4.65 25.16 -8.58
C SER A 145 4.11 25.94 -7.39
N THR A 146 4.44 27.23 -7.36
CA THR A 146 3.98 28.15 -6.32
C THR A 146 2.57 28.69 -6.56
N ASP A 147 1.87 28.18 -7.59
CA ASP A 147 0.57 28.70 -7.99
C ASP A 147 -0.51 28.38 -6.96
N ILE A 148 -1.44 29.31 -6.77
CA ILE A 148 -2.48 29.22 -5.74
C ILE A 148 -3.43 28.04 -6.02
N TRP A 149 -3.71 27.76 -7.29
CA TRP A 149 -4.56 26.64 -7.70
C TRP A 149 -3.90 25.29 -7.50
N THR A 150 -2.60 25.18 -7.77
CA THR A 150 -1.83 23.97 -7.44
C THR A 150 -1.85 23.72 -5.94
N ARG A 151 -1.60 24.76 -5.13
CA ARG A 151 -1.62 24.67 -3.66
C ARG A 151 -3.00 24.29 -3.12
N PHE A 152 -4.07 24.86 -3.66
CA PHE A 152 -5.43 24.49 -3.29
C PHE A 152 -5.73 23.03 -3.66
N THR A 153 -5.36 22.60 -4.86
CA THR A 153 -5.51 21.20 -5.31
C THR A 153 -4.73 20.26 -4.40
N ASN A 154 -3.49 20.63 -4.04
CA ASN A 154 -2.65 19.87 -3.13
C ASN A 154 -3.24 19.76 -1.71
N LEU A 155 -3.84 20.84 -1.21
CA LEU A 155 -4.56 20.82 0.07
C LEU A 155 -5.75 19.83 0.03
N MET A 156 -6.49 19.79 -1.09
CA MET A 156 -7.58 18.83 -1.27
C MET A 156 -7.08 17.39 -1.29
N PHE A 157 -5.95 17.12 -1.96
CA PHE A 157 -5.30 15.81 -1.94
C PHE A 157 -4.82 15.42 -0.53
N THR A 158 -4.24 16.36 0.21
CA THR A 158 -3.82 16.14 1.61
C THR A 158 -5.01 15.69 2.46
N GLY A 159 -6.14 16.40 2.35
CA GLY A 159 -7.37 16.05 3.06
C GLY A 159 -7.94 14.68 2.63
N ALA A 160 -7.93 14.39 1.33
CA ALA A 160 -8.40 13.10 0.80
C ALA A 160 -7.54 11.92 1.28
N SER A 161 -6.22 12.11 1.33
CA SER A 161 -5.29 11.08 1.79
C SER A 161 -5.38 10.86 3.31
N TRP A 162 -5.53 11.93 4.09
CA TRP A 162 -5.83 11.83 5.52
C TRP A 162 -7.17 11.11 5.77
N TYR A 163 -8.21 11.46 5.02
CA TYR A 163 -9.51 10.79 5.08
C TYR A 163 -9.41 9.31 4.71
N PHE A 164 -8.59 8.98 3.71
CA PHE A 164 -8.35 7.59 3.31
C PHE A 164 -7.80 6.74 4.46
N GLN A 165 -6.70 7.17 5.08
CA GLN A 165 -6.12 6.39 6.18
C GLN A 165 -7.03 6.35 7.41
N THR A 166 -7.63 7.47 7.80
CA THR A 166 -8.53 7.52 8.96
C THR A 166 -9.81 6.73 8.75
N GLY A 167 -10.34 6.69 7.52
CA GLY A 167 -11.49 5.85 7.17
C GLY A 167 -11.19 4.36 7.29
N VAL A 168 -10.04 3.92 6.77
CA VAL A 168 -9.60 2.51 6.89
C VAL A 168 -9.35 2.15 8.36
N VAL A 169 -8.60 2.98 9.11
CA VAL A 169 -8.35 2.76 10.54
C VAL A 169 -9.64 2.69 11.33
N SER A 170 -10.59 3.60 11.11
CA SER A 170 -11.87 3.60 11.83
C SER A 170 -12.66 2.30 11.64
N ALA A 171 -12.62 1.71 10.43
CA ALA A 171 -13.26 0.44 10.15
C ALA A 171 -12.58 -0.72 10.89
N ILE A 172 -11.24 -0.73 10.95
CA ILE A 172 -10.47 -1.75 11.66
C ILE A 172 -10.58 -1.61 13.17
N ASP A 173 -10.49 -0.40 13.72
CA ASP A 173 -10.65 -0.14 15.16
C ASP A 173 -12.02 -0.62 15.66
N ARG A 174 -13.09 -0.43 14.86
CA ARG A 174 -14.41 -0.97 15.19
C ARG A 174 -14.39 -2.49 15.29
N LEU A 175 -13.80 -3.17 14.30
CA LEU A 175 -13.67 -4.62 14.30
C LEU A 175 -12.83 -5.12 15.50
N LEU A 176 -11.73 -4.45 15.83
CA LEU A 176 -10.89 -4.83 16.96
C LEU A 176 -11.63 -4.69 18.29
N LYS A 177 -12.39 -3.62 18.48
CA LYS A 177 -13.26 -3.45 19.66
C LYS A 177 -14.33 -4.55 19.76
N GLU A 178 -14.90 -4.98 18.63
CA GLU A 178 -15.88 -6.07 18.61
C GLU A 178 -15.24 -7.44 18.94
N LYS A 179 -14.08 -7.75 18.34
CA LYS A 179 -13.43 -9.08 18.46
C LYS A 179 -12.59 -9.24 19.72
N LEU A 180 -11.84 -8.21 20.11
CA LEU A 180 -10.91 -8.23 21.25
C LEU A 180 -11.47 -7.54 22.51
N ARG A 181 -12.70 -6.98 22.44
CA ARG A 181 -13.41 -6.27 23.51
C ARG A 181 -12.65 -5.01 24.00
N GLU A 182 -12.95 -4.51 25.19
CA GLU A 182 -12.40 -3.27 25.78
C GLU A 182 -10.86 -3.25 25.95
N LYS A 183 -10.16 -4.33 25.60
CA LYS A 183 -8.69 -4.40 25.67
C LYS A 183 -7.99 -3.91 24.39
N ALA A 184 -8.72 -3.65 23.32
CA ALA A 184 -8.13 -3.19 22.06
C ALA A 184 -7.61 -1.76 22.16
N THR A 185 -6.31 -1.57 21.97
CA THR A 185 -5.67 -0.25 21.86
C THR A 185 -6.05 0.40 20.52
N PRO A 186 -6.47 1.68 20.48
CA PRO A 186 -6.70 2.37 19.21
C PRO A 186 -5.45 2.34 18.32
N ILE A 187 -5.62 2.10 17.02
CA ILE A 187 -4.48 1.98 16.09
C ILE A 187 -3.60 3.24 16.09
N TRP A 188 -4.18 4.43 16.18
CA TRP A 188 -3.42 5.68 16.22
C TRP A 188 -2.55 5.81 17.48
N ASP A 189 -3.00 5.25 18.61
CA ASP A 189 -2.20 5.21 19.84
C ASP A 189 -1.03 4.21 19.71
N ILE A 190 -1.24 3.11 18.99
CA ILE A 190 -0.14 2.17 18.68
C ILE A 190 0.89 2.86 17.78
N ILE A 191 0.46 3.51 16.71
CA ILE A 191 1.34 4.17 15.72
C ILE A 191 2.13 5.32 16.36
N SER A 192 1.48 6.17 17.17
CA SER A 192 2.15 7.28 17.85
C SER A 192 3.26 6.80 18.80
N ASN A 193 3.08 5.63 19.43
CA ASN A 193 4.06 5.01 20.32
C ASN A 193 5.18 4.20 19.62
N MET A 194 5.11 3.99 18.30
CA MET A 194 6.17 3.26 17.58
C MET A 194 7.51 4.01 17.66
N SER A 195 8.61 3.29 17.88
CA SER A 195 9.95 3.91 17.92
C SER A 195 10.48 4.25 16.54
N TRP A 196 10.10 3.48 15.51
CA TRP A 196 10.51 3.67 14.12
C TRP A 196 9.37 3.44 13.14
N VAL A 197 9.38 4.24 12.08
CA VAL A 197 8.56 4.05 10.87
C VAL A 197 9.51 4.01 9.67
N LEU A 198 9.56 2.85 9.02
CA LEU A 198 10.36 2.64 7.82
C LEU A 198 9.60 3.16 6.61
N VAL A 199 10.27 3.88 5.72
CA VAL A 199 9.66 4.44 4.50
C VAL A 199 10.53 4.06 3.31
N ASN A 200 9.95 3.35 2.34
CA ASN A 200 10.66 2.92 1.13
C ASN A 200 10.77 4.05 0.11
N THR A 201 11.49 5.10 0.49
CA THR A 201 11.76 6.27 -0.34
C THR A 201 13.24 6.64 -0.23
N GLU A 202 13.85 6.99 -1.36
CA GLU A 202 15.20 7.55 -1.43
C GLU A 202 15.12 9.08 -1.23
N PRO A 203 15.68 9.64 -0.14
CA PRO A 203 15.60 11.08 0.13
C PRO A 203 16.09 11.97 -1.01
N LEU A 204 17.10 11.52 -1.78
CA LEU A 204 17.62 12.28 -2.92
C LEU A 204 16.69 12.33 -4.14
N LEU A 205 15.66 11.48 -4.16
CA LEU A 205 14.67 11.40 -5.24
C LEU A 205 13.26 11.81 -4.78
N ASP A 206 13.11 12.21 -3.52
CA ASP A 206 11.85 12.66 -2.91
C ASP A 206 11.84 14.18 -2.77
N PHE A 207 10.67 14.74 -2.51
CA PHE A 207 10.54 16.16 -2.20
C PHE A 207 11.13 16.47 -0.83
N ASP A 208 11.82 17.62 -0.74
CA ASP A 208 12.38 18.09 0.52
C ASP A 208 11.26 18.33 1.55
N ARG A 209 11.35 17.63 2.67
CA ARG A 209 10.40 17.78 3.78
C ARG A 209 11.08 17.64 5.14
N PRO A 210 10.63 18.40 6.15
CA PRO A 210 10.99 18.15 7.53
C PRO A 210 10.66 16.71 7.91
N THR A 211 11.64 16.00 8.44
CA THR A 211 11.50 14.61 8.88
C THR A 211 11.84 14.49 10.35
N LEU A 212 11.41 13.39 10.96
CA LEU A 212 11.71 13.05 12.35
C LEU A 212 12.73 11.92 12.38
N HIS A 213 13.55 11.85 13.44
CA HIS A 213 14.47 10.72 13.67
C HIS A 213 13.74 9.36 13.77
N LYS A 214 12.43 9.37 14.04
CA LYS A 214 11.55 8.21 14.02
C LYS A 214 11.33 7.66 12.60
N ILE A 215 11.46 8.50 11.56
CA ILE A 215 11.27 8.12 10.16
C ILE A 215 12.62 7.65 9.61
N VAL A 216 12.70 6.40 9.19
CA VAL A 216 13.92 5.81 8.61
C VAL A 216 13.70 5.49 7.15
N HIS A 217 14.47 6.15 6.30
CA HIS A 217 14.42 5.96 4.85
C HIS A 217 15.17 4.69 4.45
N VAL A 218 14.46 3.79 3.77
CA VAL A 218 14.97 2.50 3.28
C VAL A 218 14.61 2.37 1.80
N GLY A 219 15.00 3.36 1.00
CA GLY A 219 14.76 3.37 -0.43
C GLY A 219 15.36 2.14 -1.14
N GLY A 220 14.61 1.57 -2.06
CA GLY A 220 15.10 0.49 -2.92
C GLY A 220 15.06 -0.91 -2.30
N LEU A 221 14.26 -1.13 -1.23
CA LEU A 221 14.10 -2.46 -0.61
C LEU A 221 13.73 -3.56 -1.61
N SER A 222 12.95 -3.20 -2.63
CA SER A 222 12.48 -4.13 -3.67
C SER A 222 13.42 -4.22 -4.89
N VAL A 223 14.49 -3.43 -4.94
CA VAL A 223 15.41 -3.39 -6.09
C VAL A 223 16.42 -4.53 -5.97
N HIS A 224 16.31 -5.49 -6.89
CA HIS A 224 17.22 -6.62 -6.95
C HIS A 224 18.35 -6.35 -7.94
N LYS A 225 19.49 -7.02 -7.74
CA LYS A 225 20.56 -7.02 -8.75
C LYS A 225 19.98 -7.56 -10.07
N PRO A 226 20.18 -6.84 -11.19
CA PRO A 226 19.65 -7.27 -12.48
C PRO A 226 20.25 -8.64 -12.84
N LYS A 227 19.37 -9.55 -13.27
CA LYS A 227 19.77 -10.85 -13.80
C LYS A 227 19.81 -10.77 -15.33
N PRO A 228 20.67 -11.55 -16.01
CA PRO A 228 20.61 -11.69 -17.45
C PRO A 228 19.20 -12.10 -17.89
N LEU A 229 18.73 -11.52 -18.99
CA LEU A 229 17.45 -11.88 -19.58
C LEU A 229 17.50 -13.33 -20.09
N SER A 230 16.33 -13.98 -20.16
CA SER A 230 16.24 -15.27 -20.85
C SER A 230 16.67 -15.12 -22.31
N LYS A 231 17.09 -16.23 -22.93
CA LYS A 231 17.53 -16.24 -24.34
C LYS A 231 16.47 -15.64 -25.27
N GLU A 232 15.20 -15.94 -25.02
CA GLU A 232 14.05 -15.42 -25.76
C GLU A 232 13.94 -13.90 -25.67
N TRP A 233 13.88 -13.34 -24.46
CA TRP A 233 13.78 -11.89 -24.27
C TRP A 233 15.02 -11.16 -24.75
N ASN A 234 16.20 -11.74 -24.54
CA ASN A 234 17.44 -11.18 -25.06
C ASN A 234 17.44 -11.13 -26.60
N GLN A 235 16.91 -12.15 -27.28
CA GLN A 235 16.77 -12.12 -28.74
C GLN A 235 15.79 -11.03 -29.18
N ILE A 236 14.61 -10.93 -28.55
CA ILE A 236 13.57 -9.95 -28.90
C ILE A 236 14.06 -8.52 -28.68
N LEU A 237 14.60 -8.22 -27.50
CA LEU A 237 15.01 -6.85 -27.15
C LEU A 237 16.26 -6.40 -27.92
N ASN A 238 17.06 -7.33 -28.46
CA ASN A 238 18.24 -7.01 -29.31
C ASN A 238 17.92 -6.94 -30.81
N LEU A 239 16.66 -7.15 -31.24
CA LEU A 239 16.28 -6.99 -32.65
C LEU A 239 16.51 -5.56 -33.17
N ARG A 240 16.53 -4.58 -32.27
CA ARG A 240 16.66 -3.15 -32.57
C ARG A 240 17.62 -2.50 -31.57
N PRO A 241 18.31 -1.41 -31.96
CA PRO A 241 19.23 -0.69 -31.08
C PRO A 241 18.53 0.05 -29.93
N ARG A 242 17.21 0.26 -30.04
CA ARG A 242 16.39 0.91 -29.02
C ARG A 242 15.13 0.10 -28.80
N THR A 243 14.82 -0.18 -27.55
CA THR A 243 13.65 -0.95 -27.15
C THR A 243 12.94 -0.26 -25.99
N ILE A 244 11.61 -0.23 -26.03
CA ILE A 244 10.77 0.39 -25.00
C ILE A 244 9.97 -0.71 -24.31
N LEU A 245 10.08 -0.79 -22.99
CA LEU A 245 9.26 -1.67 -22.16
C LEU A 245 8.09 -0.86 -21.57
N ILE A 246 6.86 -1.31 -21.82
CA ILE A 246 5.65 -0.72 -21.24
C ILE A 246 5.08 -1.73 -20.24
N SER A 247 4.97 -1.31 -18.97
CA SER A 247 4.36 -2.09 -17.90
C SER A 247 3.52 -1.17 -17.02
N PHE A 248 2.30 -1.58 -16.70
CA PHE A 248 1.38 -0.84 -15.83
C PHE A 248 1.27 -1.45 -14.42
N GLY A 249 2.14 -2.41 -14.10
CA GLY A 249 2.11 -3.15 -12.85
C GLY A 249 0.99 -4.19 -12.80
N SER A 250 0.80 -4.78 -11.61
CA SER A 250 -0.17 -5.85 -11.38
C SER A 250 -1.60 -5.35 -11.11
N VAL A 251 -1.75 -4.09 -10.69
CA VAL A 251 -3.05 -3.52 -10.30
C VAL A 251 -3.82 -3.04 -11.54
N ALA A 252 -3.19 -2.23 -12.40
CA ALA A 252 -3.78 -1.76 -13.65
C ALA A 252 -3.65 -2.82 -14.75
N GLN A 253 -4.57 -3.79 -14.76
CA GLN A 253 -4.54 -4.87 -15.74
C GLN A 253 -4.88 -4.35 -17.14
N SER A 254 -3.95 -4.49 -18.08
CA SER A 254 -4.09 -4.00 -19.46
C SER A 254 -5.24 -4.66 -20.24
N VAL A 255 -5.70 -5.84 -19.83
CA VAL A 255 -6.90 -6.47 -20.40
C VAL A 255 -8.15 -5.59 -20.23
N LEU A 256 -8.25 -4.89 -19.10
CA LEU A 256 -9.35 -3.99 -18.76
C LEU A 256 -9.19 -2.57 -19.36
N MET A 257 -8.05 -2.27 -19.99
CA MET A 257 -7.81 -0.97 -20.60
C MET A 257 -8.80 -0.74 -21.77
N PRO A 258 -9.45 0.44 -21.87
CA PRO A 258 -10.33 0.77 -22.98
C PRO A 258 -9.65 0.64 -24.35
N ASP A 259 -10.40 0.16 -25.35
CA ASP A 259 -9.87 -0.06 -26.71
C ASP A 259 -9.33 1.20 -27.36
N LEU A 260 -9.91 2.35 -27.06
CA LEU A 260 -9.41 3.64 -27.53
C LEU A 260 -7.97 3.87 -27.04
N MET A 261 -7.68 3.65 -25.75
CA MET A 261 -6.35 3.82 -25.18
C MET A 261 -5.35 2.82 -25.76
N LYS A 262 -5.76 1.55 -25.90
CA LYS A 262 -4.95 0.50 -26.56
C LYS A 262 -4.56 0.91 -27.98
N LYS A 263 -5.54 1.38 -28.78
CA LYS A 263 -5.31 1.84 -30.16
C LYS A 263 -4.41 3.07 -30.21
N THR A 264 -4.56 4.01 -29.29
CA THR A 264 -3.70 5.19 -29.20
C THR A 264 -2.24 4.80 -28.96
N ILE A 265 -1.97 3.88 -28.02
CA ILE A 265 -0.61 3.38 -27.78
C ILE A 265 -0.03 2.76 -29.07
N ILE A 266 -0.80 1.93 -29.76
CA ILE A 266 -0.36 1.30 -31.03
C ILE A 266 -0.06 2.36 -32.09
N ASN A 267 -0.88 3.40 -32.19
CA ASN A 267 -0.69 4.46 -33.18
C ASN A 267 0.58 5.29 -32.91
N VAL A 268 0.84 5.63 -31.64
CA VAL A 268 2.07 6.35 -31.23
C VAL A 268 3.32 5.51 -31.48
N ILE A 269 3.25 4.20 -31.28
CA ILE A 269 4.39 3.31 -31.56
C ILE A 269 4.67 3.19 -33.07
N LYS A 270 3.65 3.40 -33.92
CA LYS A 270 3.79 3.33 -35.39
C LYS A 270 4.30 4.62 -36.02
N SER A 271 4.08 5.78 -35.40
CA SER A 271 4.52 7.09 -35.89
C SER A 271 6.01 7.31 -35.66
#